data_AF-A0A5D8YXZ9-F1
#
_entry.id   AF-A0A5D8YXZ9-F1
#
_cell.length_a   1.000
_cell.length_b   1.000
_cell.length_c   1.000
_cell.angle_alpha   90.00
_cell.angle_beta   90.00
_cell.angle_gamma   90.00
#
_symmetry.space_group_name_H-M   'P 1'
#
loop_
_entity.id
_entity.type
_entity.pdbx_description
1 polymer ?
#
loop_
_entity_poly.entity_id
_entity_poly.type
_entity_poly.pdbx_seq_one_letter_code
_entity_poly.pdbx_strand_id
1 'polypeptide(L)'
;MDVDDLRIGAAQLGSARLRSHPTAAGLVLDQFSARGRAHRLEASGEWFGRGAAARTRIAAVIDNQDFGALLEGFGFGGRLGGGKGNARLDAAWPAAPADVSVASLQGTLALDARDGRLLEINPGAGRVLGLLSLAELPRRLTLDFRDFFDKGFSFNQLGGNIRFAGGLARSDDLAIKGPAAEIRIRGAANLRTQTFDQTIEVRPRSGNLLTAVGAIAGGPVGAAIGAAASAVMAKPFAHFGAKTYRVSGPWSEPKVEVMTRDQTRAVAAEAPAG
;
A
#
# COMPACT_ATOMS: atom_id res chain seq x y z
N MET A 1 9.10 -19.68 -26.68
CA MET A 1 8.68 -20.79 -25.82
C MET A 1 7.26 -20.51 -25.35
N ASP A 2 6.40 -21.51 -25.41
CA ASP A 2 5.06 -21.46 -24.83
C ASP A 2 4.99 -22.54 -23.74
N VAL A 3 4.33 -22.23 -22.63
CA VAL A 3 4.24 -23.08 -21.43
C VAL A 3 2.79 -23.12 -21.00
N ASP A 4 2.22 -24.30 -20.83
CA ASP A 4 0.79 -24.44 -20.52
C ASP A 4 0.47 -24.10 -19.04
N ASP A 5 1.35 -24.43 -18.12
CA ASP A 5 1.24 -24.07 -16.70
C ASP A 5 2.62 -23.66 -16.13
N LEU A 6 2.91 -22.36 -16.19
CA LEU A 6 4.09 -21.78 -15.57
C LEU A 6 3.87 -21.63 -14.07
N ARG A 7 4.84 -22.11 -13.29
CA ARG A 7 4.88 -21.95 -11.83
C ARG A 7 6.22 -21.32 -11.43
N ILE A 8 6.17 -20.30 -10.58
CA ILE A 8 7.37 -19.65 -10.01
C ILE A 8 7.23 -19.68 -8.50
N GLY A 9 8.05 -20.50 -7.82
CA GLY A 9 7.84 -20.78 -6.40
C GLY A 9 6.46 -21.41 -6.16
N ALA A 10 5.66 -20.83 -5.28
CA ALA A 10 4.28 -21.23 -5.05
C ALA A 10 3.28 -20.55 -6.00
N ALA A 11 3.69 -19.50 -6.72
CA ALA A 11 2.83 -18.76 -7.63
C ALA A 11 2.52 -19.60 -8.87
N GLN A 12 1.25 -19.88 -9.09
CA GLN A 12 0.77 -20.49 -10.32
C GLN A 12 0.43 -19.38 -11.32
N LEU A 13 1.29 -19.18 -12.32
CA LEU A 13 1.13 -18.13 -13.31
C LEU A 13 0.24 -18.53 -14.50
N GLY A 14 -0.03 -19.83 -14.64
CA GLY A 14 -0.87 -20.38 -15.70
C GLY A 14 -0.17 -20.40 -17.05
N SER A 15 -0.93 -20.30 -18.14
CA SER A 15 -0.35 -20.31 -19.49
C SER A 15 0.59 -19.13 -19.69
N ALA A 16 1.78 -19.38 -20.20
CA ALA A 16 2.78 -18.36 -20.42
C ALA A 16 3.40 -18.46 -21.82
N ARG A 17 3.77 -17.30 -22.35
CA ARG A 17 4.52 -17.15 -23.58
C ARG A 17 5.75 -16.31 -23.31
N LEU A 18 6.88 -16.79 -23.80
CA LEU A 18 8.17 -16.16 -23.72
C LEU A 18 8.77 -16.05 -25.13
N ARG A 19 9.04 -14.82 -25.57
CA ARG A 19 9.76 -14.51 -26.79
C ARG A 19 10.97 -13.67 -26.42
N SER A 20 12.13 -14.14 -26.81
CA SER A 20 13.41 -13.49 -26.56
C SER A 20 14.37 -13.80 -27.69
N HIS A 21 15.36 -12.94 -27.84
CA HIS A 21 16.45 -13.15 -28.78
C HIS A 21 17.79 -12.77 -28.15
N PRO A 22 18.87 -13.49 -28.46
CA PRO A 22 20.21 -13.10 -28.03
C PRO A 22 20.70 -11.88 -28.81
N THR A 23 21.54 -11.09 -28.17
CA THR A 23 22.31 -10.01 -28.78
C THR A 23 23.79 -10.22 -28.49
N ALA A 24 24.67 -9.46 -29.14
CA ALA A 24 26.11 -9.52 -28.84
C ALA A 24 26.42 -9.18 -27.37
N ALA A 25 25.57 -8.37 -26.72
CA ALA A 25 25.75 -7.89 -25.36
C ALA A 25 24.98 -8.70 -24.30
N GLY A 26 24.02 -9.55 -24.71
CA GLY A 26 23.18 -10.31 -23.78
C GLY A 26 21.91 -10.89 -24.39
N LEU A 27 20.77 -10.69 -23.74
CA LEU A 27 19.46 -11.21 -24.11
C LEU A 27 18.42 -10.09 -24.06
N VAL A 28 17.61 -9.98 -25.11
CA VAL A 28 16.43 -9.13 -25.11
C VAL A 28 15.20 -10.01 -24.92
N LEU A 29 14.34 -9.61 -23.99
CA LEU A 29 13.01 -10.17 -23.78
C LEU A 29 12.01 -9.32 -24.55
N ASP A 30 11.67 -9.76 -25.76
CA ASP A 30 10.69 -9.09 -26.61
C ASP A 30 9.30 -9.09 -25.97
N GLN A 31 8.92 -10.25 -25.41
CA GLN A 31 7.63 -10.44 -24.79
C GLN A 31 7.68 -11.57 -23.77
N PHE A 32 7.19 -11.28 -22.58
CA PHE A 32 6.68 -12.25 -21.65
C PHE A 32 5.21 -11.96 -21.40
N SER A 33 4.36 -12.98 -21.47
CA SER A 33 2.97 -12.87 -21.04
C SER A 33 2.59 -14.11 -20.26
N ALA A 34 1.95 -13.94 -19.10
CA ALA A 34 1.40 -15.04 -18.32
C ALA A 34 -0.07 -14.75 -18.00
N ARG A 35 -0.91 -15.78 -18.05
CA ARG A 35 -2.34 -15.67 -17.78
C ARG A 35 -2.79 -16.84 -16.92
N GLY A 36 -3.25 -16.52 -15.72
CA GLY A 36 -3.91 -17.45 -14.83
C GLY A 36 -5.40 -17.13 -14.70
N ARG A 37 -6.02 -17.70 -13.66
CA ARG A 37 -7.45 -17.48 -13.37
C ARG A 37 -7.75 -16.06 -12.88
N ALA A 38 -6.85 -15.50 -12.06
CA ALA A 38 -7.06 -14.21 -11.41
C ALA A 38 -6.14 -13.10 -11.94
N HIS A 39 -5.08 -13.43 -12.69
CA HIS A 39 -4.07 -12.46 -13.11
C HIS A 39 -3.73 -12.57 -14.59
N ARG A 40 -3.33 -11.42 -15.14
CA ARG A 40 -2.63 -11.26 -16.40
C ARG A 40 -1.37 -10.47 -16.13
N LEU A 41 -0.25 -10.97 -16.63
CA LEU A 41 1.03 -10.33 -16.52
C LEU A 41 1.64 -10.20 -17.91
N GLU A 42 2.16 -9.03 -18.22
CA GLU A 42 2.88 -8.73 -19.44
C GLU A 42 4.20 -8.06 -19.05
N ALA A 43 5.31 -8.49 -19.66
CA ALA A 43 6.61 -7.89 -19.40
C ALA A 43 7.49 -7.90 -20.65
N SER A 44 8.44 -6.98 -20.66
CA SER A 44 9.53 -6.91 -21.63
C SER A 44 10.80 -6.46 -20.90
N GLY A 45 11.94 -6.59 -21.55
CA GLY A 45 13.17 -6.11 -20.94
C GLY A 45 14.43 -6.59 -21.63
N GLU A 46 15.54 -6.38 -20.93
CA GLU A 46 16.87 -6.69 -21.43
C GLU A 46 17.78 -7.09 -20.28
N TRP A 47 18.69 -7.99 -20.59
CA TRP A 47 19.76 -8.38 -19.71
C TRP A 47 21.06 -8.35 -20.51
N PHE A 48 22.05 -7.60 -20.03
CA PHE A 48 23.36 -7.49 -20.68
C PHE A 48 24.50 -7.68 -19.68
N GLY A 49 25.67 -8.03 -20.22
CA GLY A 49 26.86 -8.30 -19.42
C GLY A 49 26.83 -9.66 -18.70
N ARG A 50 27.91 -9.96 -17.97
CA ARG A 50 28.10 -11.22 -17.23
C ARG A 50 28.77 -10.95 -15.88
N GLY A 51 28.54 -11.83 -14.90
CA GLY A 51 29.11 -11.70 -13.55
C GLY A 51 28.81 -10.32 -12.94
N ALA A 52 29.83 -9.64 -12.42
CA ALA A 52 29.69 -8.32 -11.80
C ALA A 52 29.23 -7.21 -12.77
N ALA A 53 29.40 -7.39 -14.08
CA ALA A 53 28.94 -6.45 -15.10
C ALA A 53 27.49 -6.71 -15.55
N ALA A 54 26.84 -7.77 -15.05
CA ALA A 54 25.47 -8.10 -15.41
C ALA A 54 24.52 -6.97 -14.99
N ARG A 55 23.64 -6.55 -15.90
CA ARG A 55 22.60 -5.55 -15.66
C ARG A 55 21.31 -6.04 -16.28
N THR A 56 20.23 -5.94 -15.53
CA THR A 56 18.88 -6.29 -16.00
C THR A 56 17.99 -5.06 -15.94
N ARG A 57 17.13 -4.90 -16.96
CA ARG A 57 15.99 -3.98 -16.96
C ARG A 57 14.73 -4.73 -17.33
N ILE A 58 13.65 -4.52 -16.60
CA ILE A 58 12.34 -5.10 -16.85
C ILE A 58 11.29 -4.01 -16.76
N ALA A 59 10.39 -3.98 -17.73
CA ALA A 59 9.12 -3.29 -17.66
C ALA A 59 8.02 -4.35 -17.57
N ALA A 60 7.12 -4.23 -16.59
CA ALA A 60 6.03 -5.19 -16.36
C ALA A 60 4.72 -4.49 -16.00
N VAL A 61 3.62 -5.03 -16.53
CA VAL A 61 2.26 -4.65 -16.19
C VAL A 61 1.54 -5.88 -15.67
N ILE A 62 0.84 -5.71 -14.55
CA ILE A 62 0.11 -6.78 -13.87
C ILE A 62 -1.32 -6.30 -13.67
N ASP A 63 -2.29 -6.99 -14.27
CA ASP A 63 -3.70 -6.87 -13.94
C ASP A 63 -4.09 -8.09 -13.10
N ASN A 64 -4.73 -7.86 -11.96
CA ASN A 64 -5.01 -8.94 -11.02
C ASN A 64 -6.35 -8.74 -10.31
N GLN A 65 -7.03 -9.85 -10.00
CA GLN A 65 -8.28 -9.87 -9.26
C GLN A 65 -8.06 -10.10 -7.76
N ASP A 66 -6.88 -10.58 -7.36
CA ASP A 66 -6.54 -10.81 -5.95
C ASP A 66 -5.03 -10.64 -5.69
N PHE A 67 -4.62 -9.41 -5.37
CA PHE A 67 -3.22 -9.09 -5.05
C PHE A 67 -2.74 -9.80 -3.79
N GLY A 68 -3.61 -10.08 -2.82
CA GLY A 68 -3.28 -10.89 -1.66
C GLY A 68 -2.79 -12.28 -2.06
N ALA A 69 -3.57 -13.00 -2.87
CA ALA A 69 -3.22 -14.33 -3.35
C ALA A 69 -1.97 -14.32 -4.26
N LEU A 70 -1.81 -13.29 -5.10
CA LEU A 70 -0.62 -13.14 -5.93
C LEU A 70 0.64 -12.96 -5.08
N LEU A 71 0.59 -12.07 -4.09
CA LEU A 71 1.71 -11.84 -3.17
C LEU A 71 2.03 -13.09 -2.36
N GLU A 72 1.02 -13.84 -1.91
CA GLU A 72 1.20 -15.12 -1.24
C GLU A 72 1.97 -16.14 -2.11
N GLY A 73 1.62 -16.26 -3.39
CA GLY A 73 2.34 -17.13 -4.32
C GLY A 73 3.83 -16.78 -4.46
N PHE A 74 4.18 -15.51 -4.34
CA PHE A 74 5.57 -15.02 -4.36
C PHE A 74 6.24 -14.97 -2.97
N GLY A 75 5.59 -15.49 -1.93
CA GLY A 75 6.15 -15.55 -0.57
C GLY A 75 5.97 -14.28 0.27
N PHE A 76 5.17 -13.33 -0.19
CA PHE A 76 4.82 -12.07 0.50
C PHE A 76 3.40 -12.09 1.11
N GLY A 77 2.88 -13.29 1.38
CA GLY A 77 1.53 -13.48 1.93
C GLY A 77 1.31 -12.88 3.32
N GLY A 78 0.05 -12.84 3.75
CA GLY A 78 -0.32 -12.39 5.11
C GLY A 78 -0.26 -10.89 5.36
N ARG A 79 -0.02 -10.07 4.32
CA ARG A 79 0.01 -8.59 4.42
C ARG A 79 -1.19 -7.91 3.78
N LEU A 80 -1.71 -8.52 2.72
CA LEU A 80 -2.84 -8.06 1.94
C LEU A 80 -3.78 -9.24 1.70
N GLY A 81 -5.07 -9.04 1.91
CA GLY A 81 -6.12 -9.96 1.49
C GLY A 81 -6.96 -9.32 0.38
N GLY A 82 -7.26 -10.10 -0.66
CA GLY A 82 -8.02 -9.61 -1.81
C GLY A 82 -7.27 -8.49 -2.56
N GLY A 83 -8.04 -7.51 -3.05
CA GLY A 83 -7.49 -6.38 -3.79
C GLY A 83 -7.39 -6.69 -5.29
N LYS A 84 -8.30 -6.11 -6.09
CA LYS A 84 -8.25 -6.17 -7.55
C LYS A 84 -7.73 -4.86 -8.13
N GLY A 85 -7.00 -4.92 -9.24
CA GLY A 85 -6.54 -3.72 -9.93
C GLY A 85 -5.29 -3.97 -10.76
N ASN A 86 -4.43 -2.96 -10.86
CA ASN A 86 -3.22 -3.02 -11.66
C ASN A 86 -1.96 -2.53 -10.94
N ALA A 87 -0.83 -3.03 -11.41
CA ALA A 87 0.50 -2.55 -11.05
C ALA A 87 1.36 -2.40 -12.30
N ARG A 88 2.20 -1.36 -12.35
CA ARG A 88 3.20 -1.15 -13.39
C ARG A 88 4.57 -0.99 -12.75
N LEU A 89 5.51 -1.81 -13.16
CA LEU A 89 6.87 -1.82 -12.66
C LEU A 89 7.83 -1.52 -13.82
N ASP A 90 8.65 -0.50 -13.65
CA ASP A 90 9.83 -0.25 -14.48
C ASP A 90 11.04 -0.35 -13.55
N ALA A 91 11.84 -1.40 -13.71
CA ALA A 91 12.88 -1.75 -12.75
C ALA A 91 14.19 -2.11 -13.45
N ALA A 92 15.29 -1.76 -12.79
CA ALA A 92 16.64 -2.13 -13.17
C ALA A 92 17.43 -2.57 -11.95
N TRP A 93 18.30 -3.56 -12.11
CA TRP A 93 19.22 -3.99 -11.05
C TRP A 93 20.54 -4.54 -11.62
N PRO A 94 21.64 -4.45 -10.85
CA PRO A 94 22.95 -4.84 -11.32
C PRO A 94 23.27 -6.34 -11.12
N ALA A 95 22.38 -7.21 -11.58
CA ALA A 95 22.59 -8.66 -11.58
C ALA A 95 21.83 -9.33 -12.74
N ALA A 96 21.90 -10.66 -12.82
CA ALA A 96 21.10 -11.44 -13.74
C ALA A 96 19.59 -11.35 -13.39
N PRO A 97 18.67 -11.69 -14.32
CA PRO A 97 17.24 -11.53 -14.10
C PRO A 97 16.67 -12.31 -12.90
N ALA A 98 17.26 -13.46 -12.57
CA ALA A 98 16.84 -14.26 -11.42
C ALA A 98 17.39 -13.74 -10.08
N ASP A 99 18.48 -12.97 -10.09
CA ASP A 99 19.23 -12.53 -8.91
C ASP A 99 18.74 -11.15 -8.41
N VAL A 100 17.42 -10.93 -8.49
CA VAL A 100 16.82 -9.67 -8.05
C VAL A 100 16.86 -9.56 -6.53
N SER A 101 17.29 -8.40 -6.03
CA SER A 101 17.20 -8.04 -4.62
C SER A 101 16.47 -6.71 -4.51
N VAL A 102 15.46 -6.64 -3.63
CA VAL A 102 14.68 -5.42 -3.42
C VAL A 102 15.59 -4.22 -3.05
N ALA A 103 16.70 -4.48 -2.37
CA ALA A 103 17.68 -3.46 -2.00
C ALA A 103 18.55 -2.94 -3.15
N SER A 104 18.63 -3.65 -4.29
CA SER A 104 19.40 -3.24 -5.47
C SER A 104 18.53 -2.67 -6.59
N LEU A 105 17.21 -2.71 -6.44
CA LEU A 105 16.25 -2.16 -7.40
C LEU A 105 16.42 -0.66 -7.59
N GLN A 106 16.30 -0.25 -8.85
CA GLN A 106 16.22 1.13 -9.31
C GLN A 106 15.05 1.25 -10.27
N GLY A 107 14.24 2.30 -10.14
CA GLY A 107 13.11 2.54 -11.03
C GLY A 107 11.82 2.89 -10.29
N THR A 108 10.67 2.50 -10.84
CA THR A 108 9.35 2.93 -10.36
C THR A 108 8.34 1.81 -10.30
N LEU A 109 7.47 1.85 -9.30
CA LEU A 109 6.26 1.04 -9.19
C LEU A 109 5.06 1.97 -9.03
N ALA A 110 4.11 1.89 -9.96
CA ALA A 110 2.79 2.48 -9.82
C ALA A 110 1.79 1.35 -9.49
N LEU A 111 0.89 1.59 -8.53
CA LEU A 111 -0.08 0.59 -8.11
C LEU A 111 -1.46 1.23 -7.84
N ASP A 112 -2.52 0.55 -8.25
CA ASP A 112 -3.92 0.84 -7.91
C ASP A 112 -4.61 -0.49 -7.62
N ALA A 113 -4.97 -0.70 -6.36
CA ALA A 113 -5.74 -1.85 -5.89
C ALA A 113 -7.03 -1.37 -5.23
N ARG A 114 -8.10 -2.14 -5.39
CA ARG A 114 -9.44 -1.82 -4.87
C ARG A 114 -10.04 -3.01 -4.18
N ASP A 115 -10.96 -2.75 -3.27
CA ASP A 115 -11.74 -3.78 -2.57
C ASP A 115 -10.83 -4.83 -1.90
N GLY A 116 -9.93 -4.38 -1.03
CA GLY A 116 -8.96 -5.23 -0.36
C GLY A 116 -8.86 -4.94 1.14
N ARG A 117 -7.96 -5.66 1.82
CA ARG A 117 -7.71 -5.50 3.25
C ARG A 117 -6.24 -5.64 3.58
N LEU A 118 -5.67 -4.64 4.24
CA LEU A 118 -4.35 -4.76 4.87
C LEU A 118 -4.49 -5.61 6.12
N LEU A 119 -3.83 -6.76 6.16
CA LEU A 119 -3.91 -7.69 7.28
C LEU A 119 -2.99 -7.23 8.41
N GLU A 120 -3.42 -7.44 9.65
CA GLU A 120 -2.59 -7.14 10.81
C GLU A 120 -1.45 -8.16 10.93
N ILE A 121 -0.22 -7.66 11.13
CA ILE A 121 0.96 -8.47 11.37
C ILE A 121 1.49 -8.08 12.76
N ASN A 122 1.39 -8.99 13.73
CA ASN A 122 1.96 -8.87 15.09
C ASN A 122 3.45 -8.43 15.08
N PRO A 123 3.99 -7.83 16.16
CA PRO A 123 3.61 -6.59 16.82
C PRO A 123 4.76 -5.56 16.62
N GLY A 124 5.00 -5.14 15.39
CA GLY A 124 6.02 -4.14 15.04
C GLY A 124 5.49 -3.17 14.00
N ALA A 125 5.19 -3.71 12.81
CA ALA A 125 4.45 -3.00 11.77
C ALA A 125 2.95 -2.83 12.10
N GLY A 126 2.35 -3.79 12.82
CA GLY A 126 0.97 -3.72 13.31
C GLY A 126 0.72 -2.59 14.32
N ARG A 127 1.76 -2.06 14.98
CA ARG A 127 1.60 -0.97 15.95
C ARG A 127 1.13 0.34 15.29
N VAL A 128 1.44 0.57 14.01
CA VAL A 128 0.93 1.75 13.27
C VAL A 128 -0.58 1.65 13.04
N LEU A 129 -1.12 0.44 12.81
CA LEU A 129 -2.56 0.21 12.72
C LEU A 129 -3.21 0.14 14.12
N GLY A 130 -2.54 -0.45 15.12
CA GLY A 130 -2.97 -0.46 16.53
C GLY A 130 -2.97 0.93 17.19
N LEU A 131 -2.26 1.92 16.62
CA LEU A 131 -2.30 3.32 17.08
C LEU A 131 -3.56 4.08 16.61
N LEU A 132 -4.30 3.56 15.62
CA LEU A 132 -5.66 4.03 15.33
C LEU A 132 -6.63 3.64 16.46
N SER A 133 -6.46 2.45 17.03
CA SER A 133 -7.25 1.96 18.18
C SER A 133 -7.05 2.81 19.45
N LEU A 134 -5.86 3.39 19.66
CA LEU A 134 -5.58 4.33 20.77
C LEU A 134 -6.11 5.75 20.55
N ALA A 135 -6.43 6.11 19.30
CA ALA A 135 -6.92 7.44 18.96
C ALA A 135 -8.42 7.64 19.25
N GLU A 136 -9.15 6.57 19.59
CA GLU A 136 -10.62 6.57 19.75
C GLU A 136 -11.10 6.18 21.16
N LEU A 137 -10.37 6.51 22.23
CA LEU A 137 -10.87 6.30 23.60
C LEU A 137 -11.40 7.57 24.28
N PRO A 138 -12.67 7.98 24.07
CA PRO A 138 -13.51 8.38 25.20
C PRO A 138 -13.94 7.10 25.92
N ARG A 139 -13.62 6.96 27.20
CA ARG A 139 -13.79 5.77 28.05
C ARG A 139 -15.23 5.20 28.18
N ARG A 140 -16.21 5.58 27.36
CA ARG A 140 -17.62 5.26 27.58
C ARG A 140 -18.48 4.96 26.34
N LEU A 141 -17.89 4.53 25.23
CA LEU A 141 -18.67 3.98 24.11
C LEU A 141 -18.09 2.64 23.67
N THR A 142 -18.43 1.58 24.40
CA THR A 142 -18.20 0.19 24.02
C THR A 142 -19.14 -0.19 22.87
N LEU A 143 -18.73 0.15 21.65
CA LEU A 143 -19.03 -0.59 20.43
C LEU A 143 -17.67 -0.88 19.81
N ASP A 144 -17.39 -2.15 19.55
CA ASP A 144 -16.04 -2.71 19.48
C ASP A 144 -15.25 -2.26 18.24
N PHE A 145 -14.62 -1.09 18.30
CA PHE A 145 -13.70 -0.65 17.26
C PHE A 145 -12.42 -1.51 17.21
N ARG A 146 -12.09 -2.24 18.28
CA ARG A 146 -10.97 -3.20 18.27
C ARG A 146 -11.26 -4.33 17.28
N ASP A 147 -12.48 -4.87 17.26
CA ASP A 147 -12.87 -5.95 16.32
C ASP A 147 -12.71 -5.59 14.82
N PHE A 148 -12.75 -4.30 14.47
CA PHE A 148 -12.51 -3.84 13.10
C PHE A 148 -11.03 -3.76 12.73
N PHE A 149 -10.14 -3.53 13.70
CA PHE A 149 -8.69 -3.44 13.50
C PHE A 149 -7.98 -4.76 13.80
N ASP A 150 -8.53 -5.58 14.70
CA ASP A 150 -8.05 -6.92 15.09
C ASP A 150 -8.10 -7.94 13.92
N LYS A 151 -8.71 -7.56 12.78
CA LYS A 151 -8.76 -8.35 11.54
C LYS A 151 -8.09 -7.66 10.34
N GLY A 152 -7.46 -6.50 10.56
CA GLY A 152 -6.81 -5.67 9.54
C GLY A 152 -7.66 -4.51 9.00
N PHE A 153 -7.03 -3.57 8.27
CA PHE A 153 -7.67 -2.38 7.71
C PHE A 153 -8.26 -2.62 6.32
N SER A 154 -9.59 -2.59 6.19
CA SER A 154 -10.26 -2.72 4.88
C SER A 154 -10.20 -1.41 4.09
N PHE A 155 -9.97 -1.51 2.78
CA PHE A 155 -9.88 -0.36 1.89
C PHE A 155 -10.71 -0.52 0.63
N ASN A 156 -11.25 0.60 0.15
CA ASN A 156 -11.91 0.71 -1.15
C ASN A 156 -10.87 0.97 -2.25
N GLN A 157 -9.79 1.70 -1.92
CA GLN A 157 -8.69 1.97 -2.83
C GLN A 157 -7.36 2.05 -2.05
N LEU A 158 -6.31 1.45 -2.61
CA LEU A 158 -4.93 1.59 -2.20
C LEU A 158 -4.15 1.92 -3.46
N GLY A 159 -3.41 3.03 -3.47
CA GLY A 159 -2.65 3.40 -4.66
C GLY A 159 -1.60 4.47 -4.42
N GLY A 160 -0.68 4.60 -5.38
CA GLY A 160 0.40 5.58 -5.36
C GLY A 160 1.59 5.16 -6.19
N ASN A 161 2.63 5.98 -6.16
CA ASN A 161 3.88 5.77 -6.87
C ASN A 161 5.03 5.57 -5.89
N ILE A 162 5.85 4.56 -6.15
CA ILE A 162 7.04 4.23 -5.36
C ILE A 162 8.26 4.31 -6.28
N ARG A 163 9.25 5.09 -5.88
CA ARG A 163 10.54 5.20 -6.55
C ARG A 163 11.59 4.40 -5.79
N PHE A 164 12.30 3.53 -6.49
CA PHE A 164 13.44 2.77 -5.96
C PHE A 164 14.73 3.43 -6.43
N ALA A 165 15.62 3.78 -5.50
CA ALA A 165 16.95 4.29 -5.82
C ALA A 165 17.89 4.13 -4.62
N GLY A 166 19.13 3.66 -4.85
CA GLY A 166 20.14 3.57 -3.80
C GLY A 166 19.80 2.63 -2.63
N GLY A 167 18.84 1.72 -2.80
CA GLY A 167 18.30 0.89 -1.71
C GLY A 167 17.25 1.59 -0.85
N LEU A 168 16.69 2.72 -1.30
CA LEU A 168 15.51 3.35 -0.72
C LEU A 168 14.28 3.09 -1.60
N ALA A 169 13.14 2.85 -0.98
CA ALA A 169 11.82 2.97 -1.60
C ALA A 169 11.16 4.24 -1.09
N ARG A 170 10.88 5.21 -1.97
CA ARG A 170 10.27 6.50 -1.60
C ARG A 170 8.93 6.68 -2.29
N SER A 171 7.94 7.17 -1.54
CA SER A 171 6.67 7.64 -2.09
C SER A 171 6.29 9.00 -1.50
N ASP A 172 5.61 9.81 -2.29
CA ASP A 172 5.10 11.13 -1.88
C ASP A 172 3.56 11.21 -1.97
N ASP A 173 2.92 10.14 -2.46
CA ASP A 173 1.50 10.10 -2.84
C ASP A 173 0.80 8.76 -2.52
N LEU A 174 1.44 7.86 -1.76
CA LEU A 174 0.81 6.61 -1.34
C LEU A 174 -0.41 6.91 -0.45
N ALA A 175 -1.56 6.39 -0.84
CA ALA A 175 -2.82 6.59 -0.15
C ALA A 175 -3.62 5.29 -0.03
N ILE A 176 -4.25 5.11 1.13
CA ILE A 176 -5.16 4.01 1.44
C ILE A 176 -6.49 4.65 1.87
N LYS A 177 -7.52 4.50 1.05
CA LYS A 177 -8.87 5.02 1.27
C LYS A 177 -9.77 3.89 1.72
N GLY A 178 -10.14 3.89 2.99
CA GLY A 178 -11.09 2.94 3.57
C GLY A 178 -12.40 3.61 4.00
N PRO A 179 -13.38 2.79 4.43
CA PRO A 179 -14.64 3.29 4.99
C PRO A 179 -14.44 4.11 6.26
N ALA A 180 -13.51 3.71 7.12
CA ALA A 180 -13.26 4.33 8.43
C ALA A 180 -12.34 5.56 8.34
N ALA A 181 -11.33 5.53 7.46
CA ALA A 181 -10.33 6.59 7.35
C ALA A 181 -9.68 6.65 5.97
N GLU A 182 -9.05 7.78 5.67
CA GLU A 182 -8.05 7.92 4.63
C GLU A 182 -6.67 8.03 5.27
N ILE A 183 -5.74 7.19 4.83
CA ILE A 183 -4.34 7.16 5.29
C ILE A 183 -3.47 7.63 4.13
N ARG A 184 -2.64 8.64 4.34
CA ARG A 184 -1.66 9.13 3.37
C ARG A 184 -0.25 8.92 3.93
N ILE A 185 0.64 8.38 3.11
CA ILE A 185 1.99 8.01 3.51
C ILE A 185 2.98 8.73 2.58
N ARG A 186 3.94 9.43 3.18
CA ARG A 186 5.03 10.11 2.48
C ARG A 186 6.36 9.77 3.12
N GLY A 187 7.43 9.78 2.35
CA GLY A 187 8.79 9.50 2.84
C GLY A 187 9.36 8.22 2.27
N ALA A 188 10.34 7.64 2.97
CA ALA A 188 11.15 6.55 2.48
C ALA A 188 11.18 5.35 3.44
N ALA A 189 11.39 4.17 2.87
CA ALA A 189 11.85 2.99 3.59
C ALA A 189 13.24 2.62 3.07
N ASN A 190 14.20 2.44 3.97
CA ASN A 190 15.50 1.91 3.61
C ASN A 190 15.42 0.39 3.55
N LEU A 191 15.62 -0.17 2.37
CA LEU A 191 15.48 -1.58 2.05
C LEU A 191 16.71 -2.39 2.47
N ARG A 192 17.85 -1.73 2.68
CA ARG A 192 19.11 -2.35 3.15
C ARG A 192 19.12 -2.49 4.65
N THR A 193 18.83 -1.39 5.36
CA THR A 193 18.83 -1.36 6.82
C THR A 193 17.46 -1.68 7.43
N GLN A 194 16.45 -1.90 6.60
CA GLN A 194 15.08 -2.19 7.01
C GLN A 194 14.56 -1.15 8.02
N THR A 195 14.67 0.13 7.67
CA THR A 195 14.19 1.23 8.50
C THR A 195 13.14 2.07 7.78
N PHE A 196 12.24 2.67 8.55
CA PHE A 196 11.31 3.68 8.08
C PHE A 196 11.84 5.08 8.32
N ASP A 197 11.51 5.97 7.39
CA ASP A 197 11.54 7.40 7.55
C ASP A 197 10.31 7.98 6.84
N GLN A 198 9.16 7.96 7.51
CA GLN A 198 7.89 8.27 6.90
C GLN A 198 7.06 9.23 7.74
N THR A 199 6.22 10.01 7.07
CA THR A 199 5.13 10.78 7.64
C THR A 199 3.83 10.14 7.20
N ILE A 200 2.99 9.79 8.18
CA ILE A 200 1.69 9.17 7.97
C ILE A 200 0.61 10.12 8.47
N GLU A 201 -0.26 10.55 7.57
CA GLU A 201 -1.43 11.35 7.91
C GLU A 201 -2.67 10.45 7.89
N VAL A 202 -3.37 10.38 9.02
CA VAL A 202 -4.63 9.65 9.14
C VAL A 202 -5.76 10.64 9.28
N ARG A 203 -6.70 10.59 8.35
CA ARG A 203 -7.92 11.40 8.32
C ARG A 203 -9.12 10.50 8.57
N PRO A 204 -9.73 10.54 9.76
CA PRO A 204 -10.98 9.84 10.01
C PRO A 204 -12.06 10.27 9.02
N ARG A 205 -12.83 9.34 8.48
CA ARG A 205 -14.05 9.68 7.75
C ARG A 205 -15.16 9.89 8.76
N SER A 206 -15.75 11.09 8.74
CA SER A 206 -16.92 11.42 9.55
C SER A 206 -18.15 10.68 9.02
N GLY A 207 -18.21 9.37 9.21
CA GLY A 207 -19.43 8.62 8.95
C GLY A 207 -20.44 8.94 10.05
N ASN A 208 -21.49 9.70 9.75
CA ASN A 208 -22.78 9.78 10.46
C ASN A 208 -22.79 9.72 12.02
N LEU A 209 -21.72 10.17 12.69
CA LEU A 209 -21.58 10.18 14.15
C LEU A 209 -22.76 10.87 14.85
N LEU A 210 -23.31 11.92 14.23
CA LEU A 210 -24.44 12.68 14.78
C LEU A 210 -25.77 11.90 14.73
N THR A 211 -26.01 11.13 13.68
CA THR A 211 -27.21 10.29 13.54
C THR A 211 -27.25 9.18 14.59
N ALA A 212 -26.10 8.57 14.89
CA ALA A 212 -25.99 7.54 15.92
C ALA A 212 -26.20 8.14 17.32
N VAL A 213 -25.61 9.31 17.62
CA VAL A 213 -25.79 10.00 18.91
C VAL A 213 -27.25 10.45 19.12
N GLY A 214 -27.92 10.96 18.07
CA GLY A 214 -29.32 11.39 18.15
C GLY A 214 -30.31 10.25 18.39
N ALA A 215 -30.06 9.06 17.81
CA ALA A 215 -30.90 7.88 18.02
C ALA A 215 -30.77 7.31 19.44
N ILE A 216 -29.56 7.32 20.02
CA ILE A 216 -29.28 6.81 21.36
C ILE A 216 -29.94 7.70 22.44
N ALA A 217 -29.98 9.02 22.23
CA ALA A 217 -30.52 9.95 23.22
C ALA A 217 -32.07 10.07 23.21
N GLY A 218 -32.75 9.71 22.11
CA GLY A 218 -34.19 10.01 21.97
C GLY A 218 -35.02 9.07 21.10
N GLY A 219 -34.50 7.91 20.69
CA GLY A 219 -35.25 6.95 19.86
C GLY A 219 -35.58 7.49 18.45
N PRO A 220 -36.63 6.97 17.77
CA PRO A 220 -36.97 7.33 16.38
C PRO A 220 -37.23 8.84 16.16
N VAL A 221 -37.76 9.54 17.17
CA VAL A 221 -37.99 10.98 17.13
C VAL A 221 -36.67 11.76 17.29
N GLY A 222 -35.76 11.27 18.15
CA GLY A 222 -34.40 11.79 18.27
C GLY A 222 -33.56 11.62 17.00
N ALA A 223 -33.79 10.56 16.22
CA ALA A 223 -33.15 10.35 14.92
C ALA A 223 -33.54 11.45 13.90
N ALA A 224 -34.80 11.88 13.88
CA ALA A 224 -35.26 12.96 13.01
C ALA A 224 -34.66 14.33 13.40
N ILE A 225 -34.55 14.62 14.70
CA ILE A 225 -33.93 15.84 15.22
C ILE A 225 -32.42 15.85 14.97
N GLY A 226 -31.73 14.71 15.15
CA GLY A 226 -30.32 14.55 14.82
C GLY A 226 -30.03 14.73 13.32
N ALA A 227 -30.92 14.26 12.45
CA ALA A 227 -30.85 14.47 11.00
C ALA A 227 -31.05 15.96 10.62
N ALA A 228 -31.99 16.66 11.28
CA ALA A 228 -32.22 18.08 11.05
C ALA A 228 -31.08 18.99 11.55
N ALA A 229 -30.46 18.67 12.69
CA ALA A 229 -29.28 19.38 13.19
C ALA A 229 -28.06 19.19 12.26
N SER A 230 -27.94 18.02 11.64
CA SER A 230 -26.89 17.72 10.65
C SER A 230 -27.03 18.56 9.37
N ALA A 231 -28.26 18.97 9.01
CA ALA A 231 -28.51 19.80 7.84
C ALA A 231 -28.12 21.28 8.04
N VAL A 232 -28.16 21.79 9.27
CA VAL A 232 -27.84 23.20 9.58
C VAL A 232 -26.36 23.41 9.94
N MET A 233 -25.66 22.35 10.39
CA MET A 233 -24.21 22.36 10.69
C MET A 233 -23.33 21.81 9.55
N ALA A 234 -23.83 21.80 8.32
CA ALA A 234 -23.10 21.34 7.15
C ALA A 234 -22.05 22.36 6.64
N LYS A 235 -21.05 22.71 7.46
CA LYS A 235 -19.74 23.31 7.06
C LYS A 235 -18.64 22.84 8.02
N PRO A 236 -17.38 22.65 7.56
CA PRO A 236 -16.82 21.31 7.39
C PRO A 236 -16.02 20.85 8.61
N PHE A 237 -16.61 20.00 9.44
CA PHE A 237 -15.90 19.32 10.53
C PHE A 237 -14.96 18.19 10.06
N ALA A 238 -14.81 17.98 8.75
CA ALA A 238 -13.87 17.00 8.16
C ALA A 238 -12.40 17.22 8.58
N HIS A 239 -12.05 18.39 9.11
CA HIS A 239 -10.67 18.77 9.46
C HIS A 239 -10.34 18.71 10.96
N PHE A 240 -11.29 18.32 11.83
CA PHE A 240 -11.06 18.36 13.29
C PHE A 240 -10.36 17.12 13.89
N GLY A 241 -9.98 16.12 13.10
CA GLY A 241 -9.43 14.87 13.63
C GLY A 241 -8.20 14.30 12.92
N ALA A 242 -7.64 15.01 11.93
CA ALA A 242 -6.46 14.49 11.24
C ALA A 242 -5.28 14.40 12.21
N LYS A 243 -4.69 13.22 12.33
CA LYS A 243 -3.47 12.99 13.12
C LYS A 243 -2.32 12.68 12.17
N THR A 244 -1.24 13.43 12.33
CA THR A 244 0.00 13.23 11.59
C THR A 244 1.02 12.57 12.50
N TYR A 245 1.63 11.51 11.99
CA TYR A 245 2.60 10.69 12.70
C TYR A 245 3.92 10.70 11.95
N ARG A 246 5.02 10.80 12.69
CA ARG A 246 6.36 10.50 12.19
C ARG A 246 6.68 9.05 12.58
N VAL A 247 6.97 8.23 11.58
CA VAL A 247 7.36 6.83 11.74
C VAL A 247 8.83 6.68 11.35
N SER A 248 9.68 6.31 12.32
CA SER A 248 11.12 6.18 12.13
C SER A 248 11.66 4.87 12.71
N GLY A 249 12.90 4.48 12.34
CA GLY A 249 13.58 3.34 12.95
C GLY A 249 13.25 1.99 12.29
N PRO A 250 13.67 0.86 12.89
CA PRO A 250 13.57 -0.48 12.27
C PRO A 250 12.13 -0.90 11.94
N TRP A 251 11.95 -1.65 10.86
CA TRP A 251 10.62 -2.17 10.46
C TRP A 251 10.01 -3.11 11.51
N SER A 252 10.85 -3.83 12.24
CA SER A 252 10.45 -4.73 13.32
C SER A 252 9.96 -3.99 14.57
N GLU A 253 10.46 -2.78 14.81
CA GLU A 253 10.08 -1.95 15.96
C GLU A 253 10.18 -0.47 15.61
N PRO A 254 9.21 0.06 14.85
CA PRO A 254 9.22 1.45 14.46
C PRO A 254 8.86 2.35 15.64
N LYS A 255 9.56 3.48 15.75
CA LYS A 255 9.18 4.59 16.63
C LYS A 255 8.09 5.39 15.95
N VAL A 256 7.00 5.65 16.67
CA VAL A 256 5.86 6.43 16.15
C VAL A 256 5.63 7.63 17.06
N GLU A 257 5.76 8.82 16.50
CA GLU A 257 5.63 10.09 17.22
C GLU A 257 4.49 10.91 16.62
N VAL A 258 3.62 11.46 17.47
CA VAL A 258 2.57 12.37 17.02
C VAL A 258 3.21 13.73 16.72
N MET A 259 3.04 14.22 15.51
CA MET A 259 3.55 15.53 15.12
C MET A 259 2.65 16.64 15.69
N THR A 260 3.27 17.70 16.21
CA THR A 260 2.52 18.90 16.60
C THR A 260 1.97 19.62 15.37
N ARG A 261 1.03 20.55 15.58
CA ARG A 261 0.46 21.36 14.49
C ARG A 261 1.54 22.14 13.72
N ASP A 262 2.53 22.68 14.44
CA ASP A 262 3.63 23.45 13.84
C ASP A 262 4.55 22.57 12.99
N GLN A 263 4.89 21.37 13.49
CA GLN A 263 5.70 20.39 12.75
C GLN A 263 4.96 19.89 11.49
N THR A 264 3.64 19.70 11.58
CA THR A 264 2.82 19.29 10.42
C THR A 264 2.83 20.36 9.34
N ARG A 265 2.75 21.65 9.72
CA ARG A 265 2.76 22.77 8.77
C ARG A 265 4.12 22.90 8.06
N ALA A 266 5.23 22.66 8.75
CA ALA A 266 6.56 22.66 8.15
C ALA A 266 6.71 21.57 7.07
N VAL A 267 6.32 20.33 7.37
CA VAL A 267 6.38 19.22 6.39
C VAL A 267 5.43 19.45 5.21
N ALA A 268 4.25 20.04 5.44
CA ALA A 268 3.33 20.39 4.36
C ALA A 268 3.89 21.47 3.42
N ALA A 269 4.74 22.38 3.91
CA ALA A 269 5.37 23.42 3.11
C ALA A 269 6.56 22.91 2.28
N GLU A 270 7.20 21.80 2.69
CA GLU A 270 8.29 21.14 1.95
C GLU A 270 7.81 20.16 0.88
N ALA A 271 6.52 19.79 0.88
CA ALA A 271 5.96 18.94 -0.16
C ALA A 271 5.89 19.72 -1.49
N PRO A 272 6.38 19.16 -2.62
CA PRO A 272 6.26 19.84 -3.91
C PRO A 272 4.79 20.12 -4.21
N ALA A 273 4.50 21.35 -4.67
CA ALA A 273 3.18 21.68 -5.21
C ALA A 273 2.94 20.77 -6.42
N GLY A 274 1.85 20.01 -6.37
CA GLY A 274 1.47 19.04 -7.40
C GLY A 274 1.22 19.67 -8.76
#